data_AF-A0A117LME0-F1
#
_entry.id   AF-A0A117LME0-F1
#
_cell.length_a   1.000
_cell.length_b   1.000
_cell.length_c   1.000
_cell.angle_alpha   90.00
_cell.angle_beta   90.00
_cell.angle_gamma   90.00
#
_symmetry.space_group_name_H-M   'P 1'
#
loop_
_entity.id
_entity.type
_entity.pdbx_description
1 polymer ?
#
loop_
_entity_poly.entity_id
_entity_poly.type
_entity_poly.pdbx_seq_one_letter_code
_entity_poly.pdbx_strand_id
1 'polypeptide(L)'
;SQGLELIRGPVHEWLRYVTYLAWRNTHSISYKAADFYMDWTDRKFMKVLKKELGYRHVIPLPRRIIQKAEKDGVYHGDVMGESALAIGLFNEYLKGRLNGGSGICGIFHVGPFTCMQEGVSTAKMRALLKEHRKKDPSLLVPIIHAFFGDSPNPNLDAEIAAFREQCYLKAENSGL
;
A
#
# COMPACT_ATOMS: atom_id res chain seq x y z
N SER A 1 18.57 -8.96 12.35
CA SER A 1 18.13 -7.69 11.75
C SER A 1 16.75 -7.37 12.29
N GLN A 2 16.59 -6.26 13.02
CA GLN A 2 15.26 -5.76 13.41
C GLN A 2 14.48 -5.45 12.11
N GLY A 3 13.24 -5.93 12.02
CA GLY A 3 12.45 -6.07 10.79
C GLY A 3 12.48 -4.84 9.89
N LEU A 4 12.64 -5.06 8.58
CA LEU A 4 12.69 -3.99 7.60
C LEU A 4 11.30 -3.33 7.49
N GLU A 5 11.15 -2.12 8.00
CA GLU A 5 10.01 -1.26 7.70
C GLU A 5 10.12 -0.77 6.26
N LEU A 6 9.17 -1.18 5.41
CA LEU A 6 9.05 -0.66 4.07
C LEU A 6 8.20 0.62 4.11
N ILE A 7 8.87 1.76 4.31
CA ILE A 7 8.24 3.08 4.25
C ILE A 7 8.05 3.45 2.77
N ARG A 8 6.80 3.62 2.32
CA ARG A 8 6.53 4.19 0.99
C ARG A 8 7.09 5.62 0.90
N GLY A 9 7.62 6.00 -0.25
CA GLY A 9 7.92 7.40 -0.56
C GLY A 9 6.64 8.12 -0.96
N PRO A 10 6.04 8.95 -0.07
CA PRO A 10 4.67 9.45 -0.27
C PRO A 10 4.54 10.36 -1.49
N VAL A 11 5.61 11.07 -1.86
CA VAL A 11 5.53 12.11 -2.89
C VAL A 11 5.61 11.54 -4.31
N HIS A 12 6.53 10.63 -4.60
CA HIS A 12 6.74 10.19 -5.99
C HIS A 12 5.58 9.34 -6.52
N GLU A 13 5.06 8.45 -5.68
CA GLU A 13 3.91 7.61 -6.05
C GLU A 13 2.62 8.43 -6.16
N TRP A 14 2.45 9.44 -5.30
CA TRP A 14 1.36 10.41 -5.42
C TRP A 14 1.45 11.22 -6.71
N LEU A 15 2.63 11.74 -7.06
CA LEU A 15 2.83 12.48 -8.31
C LEU A 15 2.54 11.62 -9.54
N ARG A 16 2.96 10.35 -9.54
CA ARG A 16 2.62 9.38 -10.61
C ARG A 16 1.11 9.13 -10.67
N TYR A 17 0.45 9.00 -9.52
CA TYR A 17 -1.00 8.83 -9.45
C TYR A 17 -1.77 10.03 -10.01
N VAL A 18 -1.42 11.25 -9.58
CA VAL A 18 -2.05 12.49 -10.06
C VAL A 18 -1.83 12.67 -11.56
N THR A 19 -0.62 12.39 -12.07
CA THR A 19 -0.32 12.44 -13.51
C THR A 19 -1.16 11.44 -14.30
N TYR A 20 -1.34 10.23 -13.77
CA TYR A 20 -2.20 9.21 -14.37
C TYR A 20 -3.67 9.63 -14.41
N LEU A 21 -4.22 10.15 -13.31
CA LEU A 21 -5.60 10.65 -13.27
C LEU A 21 -5.82 11.80 -14.25
N ALA A 22 -4.87 12.74 -14.30
CA ALA A 22 -4.92 13.87 -15.21
C ALA A 22 -4.92 13.42 -16.68
N TRP A 23 -4.09 12.43 -17.02
CA TRP A 23 -4.12 11.79 -18.34
C TRP A 23 -5.46 11.09 -18.61
N ARG A 24 -5.98 10.28 -17.68
CA ARG A 24 -7.24 9.56 -17.85
C ARG A 24 -8.41 10.50 -18.14
N ASN A 25 -8.43 11.66 -17.47
CA ASN A 25 -9.54 12.61 -17.59
C ASN A 25 -9.43 13.51 -18.83
N THR A 26 -8.22 13.86 -19.29
CA THR A 26 -8.02 14.83 -20.37
C THR A 26 -7.52 14.24 -21.69
N HIS A 27 -6.96 13.03 -21.68
CA HIS A 27 -6.28 12.36 -22.79
C HIS A 27 -5.13 13.18 -23.43
N SER A 28 -4.64 14.24 -22.78
CA SER A 28 -3.59 15.10 -23.33
C SER A 28 -2.22 14.40 -23.40
N ILE A 29 -1.49 14.63 -24.49
CA ILE A 29 -0.12 14.13 -24.73
C ILE A 29 0.88 14.72 -23.73
N SER A 30 0.62 15.92 -23.20
CA SER A 30 1.49 16.53 -22.18
C SER A 30 1.65 15.65 -20.93
N TYR A 31 0.60 14.95 -20.51
CA TYR A 31 0.66 14.02 -19.38
C TYR A 31 1.40 12.72 -19.70
N LYS A 32 1.42 12.28 -20.96
CA LYS A 32 2.30 11.17 -21.40
C LYS A 32 3.77 11.58 -21.35
N ALA A 33 4.08 12.82 -21.73
CA ALA A 33 5.44 13.35 -21.61
C ALA A 33 5.87 13.49 -20.14
N ALA A 34 4.96 13.92 -19.26
CA ALA A 34 5.19 13.95 -17.82
C ALA A 34 5.43 12.53 -17.24
N ASP A 35 4.62 11.53 -17.62
CA ASP A 35 4.81 10.13 -17.20
C ASP A 35 6.17 9.59 -17.66
N PHE A 36 6.57 9.87 -18.90
CA PHE A 36 7.89 9.50 -19.42
C PHE A 36 9.04 10.17 -18.67
N TYR A 37 8.90 11.46 -18.34
CA TYR A 37 9.88 12.19 -17.53
C TYR A 37 10.00 11.61 -16.12
N MET A 38 8.87 11.27 -15.49
CA MET A 38 8.83 10.61 -14.20
C MET A 38 9.51 9.22 -14.25
N ASP A 39 9.29 8.44 -15.30
CA ASP A 39 9.99 7.16 -15.51
C ASP A 39 11.49 7.31 -15.77
N TRP A 40 11.91 8.39 -16.42
CA TRP A 40 13.33 8.67 -16.67
C TRP A 40 14.03 9.12 -15.38
N THR A 41 13.42 10.03 -14.62
CA THR A 41 13.95 10.52 -13.33
C THR A 41 14.04 9.39 -12.31
N ASP A 42 13.02 8.54 -12.21
CA ASP A 42 13.02 7.37 -11.33
C ASP A 42 14.14 6.39 -11.69
N ARG A 43 14.35 6.11 -12.99
CA ARG A 43 15.49 5.29 -13.45
C ARG A 43 16.85 5.90 -13.08
N LYS A 44 17.00 7.22 -13.14
CA LYS A 44 18.23 7.93 -12.73
C LYS A 44 18.42 7.86 -11.22
N PHE A 45 17.37 8.12 -10.45
CA PHE A 45 17.36 8.07 -8.99
C PHE A 45 17.69 6.67 -8.48
N MET A 46 17.01 5.65 -9.00
CA MET A 46 17.27 4.25 -8.69
C MET A 46 18.66 3.81 -9.10
N LYS A 47 19.26 4.36 -10.17
CA LYS A 47 20.63 4.06 -10.56
C LYS A 47 21.65 4.59 -9.55
N VAL A 48 21.41 5.78 -8.97
CA VAL A 48 22.27 6.39 -7.95
C VAL A 48 22.12 5.68 -6.61
N LEU A 49 20.88 5.43 -6.19
CA LEU A 49 20.58 4.83 -4.89
C LEU A 49 20.56 3.31 -4.91
N LYS A 50 20.80 2.66 -6.05
CA LYS A 50 20.76 1.19 -6.19
C LYS A 50 21.60 0.47 -5.13
N LYS A 51 22.76 1.05 -4.81
CA LYS A 51 23.73 0.48 -3.86
C LYS A 51 23.24 0.59 -2.41
N GLU A 52 22.58 1.69 -2.06
CA GLU A 52 22.04 1.97 -0.72
C GLU A 52 20.65 1.36 -0.49
N LEU A 53 19.85 1.25 -1.55
CA LEU A 53 18.51 0.64 -1.50
C LEU A 53 18.55 -0.90 -1.54
N GLY A 54 19.71 -1.51 -1.82
CA GLY A 54 19.94 -2.95 -1.68
C GLY A 54 18.85 -3.85 -2.29
N TYR A 55 18.42 -4.86 -1.52
CA TYR A 55 17.33 -5.80 -1.84
C TYR A 55 15.92 -5.26 -1.54
N ARG A 56 15.76 -3.96 -1.24
CA ARG A 56 14.45 -3.41 -0.87
C ARG A 56 13.47 -3.61 -2.02
N HIS A 57 12.35 -4.26 -1.70
CA HIS A 57 11.38 -4.67 -2.68
C HIS A 57 10.67 -3.46 -3.28
N VAL A 58 10.65 -3.37 -4.60
CA VAL A 58 9.93 -2.32 -5.32
C VAL A 58 8.46 -2.73 -5.39
N ILE A 59 7.62 -2.03 -4.63
CA ILE A 59 6.15 -2.18 -4.69
C ILE A 59 5.65 -1.87 -6.12
N PRO A 60 4.61 -2.55 -6.63
CA PRO A 60 4.06 -2.26 -7.95
C PRO A 60 3.67 -0.79 -8.12
N LEU A 61 3.89 -0.23 -9.31
CA LEU A 61 3.53 1.15 -9.61
C LEU A 61 2.04 1.44 -9.36
N PRO A 62 1.67 2.63 -8.85
CA PRO A 62 0.30 3.06 -8.57
C PRO A 62 -0.72 2.73 -9.68
N ARG A 63 -0.37 3.01 -10.94
CA ARG A 63 -1.21 2.70 -12.11
C ARG A 63 -1.57 1.21 -12.20
N ARG A 64 -0.59 0.33 -11.99
CA ARG A 64 -0.80 -1.13 -12.02
C ARG A 64 -1.66 -1.60 -10.86
N ILE A 65 -1.48 -0.99 -9.68
CA ILE A 65 -2.28 -1.28 -8.48
C ILE A 65 -3.76 -0.97 -8.76
N ILE A 66 -4.06 0.21 -9.30
CA ILE A 66 -5.43 0.65 -9.56
C ILE A 66 -6.09 -0.19 -10.66
N GLN A 67 -5.40 -0.39 -11.79
CA GLN A 67 -5.93 -1.20 -12.90
C GLN A 67 -6.25 -2.63 -12.47
N LYS A 68 -5.42 -3.22 -11.59
CA LYS A 68 -5.68 -4.54 -11.02
C LYS A 68 -6.83 -4.53 -10.03
N ALA A 69 -6.92 -3.52 -9.16
CA ALA A 69 -8.02 -3.39 -8.20
C ALA A 69 -9.38 -3.24 -8.91
N GLU A 70 -9.42 -2.49 -10.02
CA GLU A 70 -10.59 -2.38 -10.90
C GLU A 70 -10.92 -3.71 -11.58
N LYS A 71 -9.92 -4.38 -12.18
CA LYS A 71 -10.10 -5.69 -12.81
C LYS A 71 -10.59 -6.77 -11.83
N ASP A 72 -10.13 -6.69 -10.58
CA ASP A 72 -10.50 -7.62 -9.52
C ASP A 72 -11.91 -7.32 -8.94
N GLY A 73 -12.60 -6.26 -9.41
CA GLY A 73 -13.92 -5.85 -8.91
C GLY A 73 -13.90 -5.33 -7.47
N VAL A 74 -12.71 -5.01 -6.95
CA VAL A 74 -12.48 -4.62 -5.56
C VAL A 74 -12.66 -3.11 -5.35
N TYR A 75 -12.42 -2.33 -6.40
CA TYR A 75 -12.43 -0.88 -6.38
C TYR A 75 -12.87 -0.31 -7.73
N HIS A 76 -13.42 0.90 -7.75
CA HIS A 76 -13.73 1.63 -8.97
C HIS A 76 -12.99 2.96 -8.92
N GLY A 77 -12.30 3.36 -9.98
CA GLY A 77 -11.49 4.59 -10.01
C GLY A 77 -12.27 5.90 -9.95
N ASP A 78 -13.58 5.86 -9.67
CA ASP A 78 -14.38 7.04 -9.30
C ASP A 78 -14.29 7.36 -7.81
N VAL A 79 -13.91 6.38 -7.00
CA VAL A 79 -13.40 6.66 -5.67
C VAL A 79 -12.00 7.24 -5.90
N MET A 80 -11.87 8.55 -5.71
CA MET A 80 -10.64 9.29 -5.95
C MET A 80 -9.79 9.40 -4.68
N GLY A 81 -8.53 9.77 -4.84
CA GLY A 81 -7.60 10.07 -3.75
C GLY A 81 -6.71 8.90 -3.33
N GLU A 82 -6.00 9.08 -2.21
CA GLU A 82 -4.97 8.14 -1.73
C GLU A 82 -5.55 6.76 -1.37
N SER A 83 -6.85 6.73 -1.05
CA SER A 83 -7.58 5.50 -0.72
C SER A 83 -7.49 4.39 -1.76
N ALA A 84 -7.43 4.75 -3.04
CA ALA A 84 -7.28 3.80 -4.15
C ALA A 84 -6.00 2.97 -4.03
N LEU A 85 -4.92 3.65 -3.63
CA LEU A 85 -3.61 3.04 -3.49
C LEU A 85 -3.55 2.13 -2.27
N ALA A 86 -4.09 2.58 -1.13
CA ALA A 86 -4.14 1.79 0.09
C ALA A 86 -4.93 0.48 -0.11
N ILE A 87 -6.13 0.57 -0.69
CA ILE A 87 -7.00 -0.59 -0.95
C ILE A 87 -6.34 -1.54 -1.95
N GLY A 88 -5.80 -1.01 -3.05
CA GLY A 88 -5.18 -1.85 -4.07
C GLY A 88 -3.91 -2.54 -3.57
N LEU A 89 -3.09 -1.85 -2.77
CA LEU A 89 -1.89 -2.43 -2.16
C LEU A 89 -2.27 -3.55 -1.17
N PHE A 90 -3.27 -3.30 -0.33
CA PHE A 90 -3.79 -4.32 0.58
C PHE A 90 -4.32 -5.56 -0.16
N ASN A 91 -5.00 -5.38 -1.30
CA ASN A 91 -5.46 -6.49 -2.13
C ASN A 91 -4.28 -7.28 -2.75
N GLU A 92 -3.21 -6.61 -3.21
CA GLU A 92 -2.00 -7.30 -3.67
C GLU A 92 -1.32 -8.07 -2.53
N TYR A 93 -1.31 -7.52 -1.31
CA TYR A 93 -0.78 -8.19 -0.12
C TYR A 93 -1.58 -9.46 0.22
N LEU A 94 -2.92 -9.36 0.27
CA LEU A 94 -3.79 -10.51 0.55
C LEU A 94 -3.61 -11.64 -0.47
N LYS A 95 -3.35 -11.31 -1.73
CA LYS A 95 -3.12 -12.28 -2.80
C LYS A 95 -1.69 -12.81 -2.85
N GLY A 96 -0.84 -12.44 -1.89
CA GLY A 96 0.58 -12.84 -1.84
C GLY A 96 1.43 -12.25 -2.97
N ARG A 97 0.88 -11.33 -3.78
CA ARG A 97 1.55 -10.77 -4.97
C ARG A 97 2.62 -9.73 -4.62
N LEU A 98 2.59 -9.21 -3.39
CA LEU A 98 3.67 -8.40 -2.83
C LEU A 98 4.80 -9.24 -2.23
N ASN A 99 4.57 -10.54 -2.01
CA ASN A 99 5.47 -11.43 -1.26
C ASN A 99 6.43 -12.22 -2.15
N GLY A 100 6.82 -11.66 -3.31
CA GLY A 100 7.88 -12.21 -4.17
C GLY A 100 9.28 -12.08 -3.54
N GLY A 101 9.49 -12.63 -2.34
CA GLY A 101 10.74 -12.57 -1.57
C GLY A 101 10.91 -11.33 -0.68
N SER A 102 9.84 -10.58 -0.42
CA SER A 102 9.89 -9.28 0.30
C SER A 102 9.79 -9.37 1.83
N GLY A 103 9.41 -10.52 2.38
CA GLY A 103 9.29 -10.69 3.84
C GLY A 103 8.22 -9.83 4.51
N ILE A 104 7.23 -9.30 3.77
CA ILE A 104 6.18 -8.45 4.34
C ILE A 104 5.25 -9.32 5.19
N CYS A 105 5.30 -9.07 6.50
CA CYS A 105 4.53 -9.78 7.52
C CYS A 105 3.26 -9.04 7.95
N GLY A 106 3.13 -7.75 7.66
CA GLY A 106 1.96 -6.97 8.06
C GLY A 106 1.86 -5.61 7.36
N ILE A 107 0.72 -4.96 7.55
CA ILE A 107 0.46 -3.61 7.03
C ILE A 107 0.18 -2.66 8.20
N PHE A 108 1.00 -1.62 8.31
CA PHE A 108 0.74 -0.48 9.18
C PHE A 108 0.16 0.65 8.31
N HIS A 109 -1.16 0.82 8.37
CA HIS A 109 -1.86 1.87 7.65
C HIS A 109 -1.99 3.13 8.51
N VAL A 110 -1.50 4.27 8.03
CA VAL A 110 -1.50 5.55 8.76
C VAL A 110 -2.13 6.62 7.89
N GLY A 111 -3.08 7.37 8.45
CA GLY A 111 -3.73 8.48 7.74
C GLY A 111 -4.19 9.61 8.67
N PRO A 112 -4.58 10.77 8.14
CA PRO A 112 -5.05 11.88 8.97
C PRO A 112 -6.38 11.56 9.67
N PHE A 113 -6.48 11.93 10.95
CA PHE A 113 -7.72 11.83 11.72
C PHE A 113 -8.81 12.68 11.05
N THR A 114 -10.05 12.17 11.00
CA THR A 114 -11.23 12.75 10.30
C THR A 114 -11.23 12.72 8.77
N CYS A 115 -10.18 12.23 8.10
CA CYS A 115 -10.20 12.12 6.65
C CYS A 115 -11.20 11.06 6.17
N MET A 116 -12.21 11.48 5.43
CA MET A 116 -13.24 10.59 4.89
C MET A 116 -12.64 9.47 4.02
N GLN A 117 -11.63 9.79 3.21
CA GLN A 117 -10.97 8.82 2.33
C GLN A 117 -10.27 7.72 3.14
N GLU A 118 -9.70 8.04 4.29
CA GLU A 118 -9.07 7.06 5.19
C GLU A 118 -10.09 6.13 5.85
N GLY A 119 -11.26 6.67 6.21
CA GLY A 119 -12.39 5.86 6.67
C GLY A 119 -12.84 4.85 5.61
N VAL A 120 -12.96 5.29 4.35
CA VAL A 120 -13.30 4.43 3.21
C VAL A 120 -12.24 3.34 3.01
N SER A 121 -10.96 3.71 3.01
CA SER A 121 -9.83 2.77 2.92
C SER A 121 -9.92 1.67 3.97
N THR A 122 -10.07 2.08 5.23
CA THR A 122 -10.15 1.17 6.39
C THR A 122 -11.34 0.22 6.28
N ALA A 123 -12.52 0.75 5.95
CA ALA A 123 -13.74 -0.06 5.79
C ALA A 123 -13.59 -1.10 4.67
N LYS A 124 -13.01 -0.71 3.52
CA LYS A 124 -12.80 -1.62 2.39
C LYS A 124 -11.73 -2.68 2.67
N MET A 125 -10.62 -2.33 3.31
CA MET A 125 -9.62 -3.32 3.72
C MET A 125 -10.22 -4.36 4.67
N ARG A 126 -11.01 -3.95 5.66
CA ARG A 126 -11.73 -4.87 6.57
C ARG A 126 -12.71 -5.77 5.82
N ALA A 127 -13.46 -5.23 4.86
CA ALA A 127 -14.37 -6.01 4.04
C ALA A 127 -13.62 -7.06 3.21
N LEU A 128 -12.52 -6.68 2.55
CA LEU A 128 -11.69 -7.61 1.77
C LEU A 128 -11.12 -8.73 2.63
N LEU A 129 -10.60 -8.40 3.81
CA LEU A 129 -10.08 -9.38 4.75
C LEU A 129 -11.18 -10.36 5.19
N LYS A 130 -12.38 -9.85 5.49
CA LYS A 130 -13.53 -10.67 5.88
C LYS A 130 -13.90 -11.67 4.77
N GLU A 131 -13.94 -11.24 3.52
CA GLU A 131 -14.24 -12.13 2.39
C GLU A 131 -13.14 -13.19 2.16
N HIS A 132 -11.88 -12.86 2.38
CA HIS A 132 -10.80 -13.85 2.32
C HIS A 132 -10.88 -14.85 3.48
N ARG A 133 -11.18 -14.38 4.70
CA ARG A 133 -11.35 -15.25 5.88
C ARG A 133 -12.53 -16.22 5.75
N LYS A 134 -13.55 -15.90 4.98
CA LYS A 134 -14.62 -16.87 4.65
C LYS A 134 -14.11 -18.07 3.88
N LYS A 135 -13.09 -17.87 3.03
CA LYS A 135 -12.47 -18.94 2.23
C LYS A 135 -11.37 -19.66 3.00
N ASP A 136 -10.63 -18.92 3.82
CA ASP A 136 -9.59 -19.44 4.70
C ASP A 136 -9.73 -18.85 6.12
N PRO A 137 -10.44 -19.55 7.02
CA PRO A 137 -10.64 -19.10 8.40
C PRO A 137 -9.34 -19.02 9.22
N SER A 138 -8.28 -19.73 8.80
CA SER A 138 -6.99 -19.73 9.48
C SER A 138 -6.08 -18.57 9.07
N LEU A 139 -6.53 -17.74 8.12
CA LEU A 139 -5.73 -16.68 7.52
C LEU A 139 -5.33 -15.60 8.52
N LEU A 140 -4.04 -15.58 8.88
CA LEU A 140 -3.41 -14.53 9.67
C LEU A 140 -2.95 -13.38 8.75
N VAL A 141 -3.57 -12.22 8.92
CA VAL A 141 -3.25 -10.98 8.20
C VAL A 141 -3.06 -9.86 9.22
N PRO A 142 -1.83 -9.61 9.67
CA PRO A 142 -1.53 -8.52 10.59
C PRO A 142 -1.79 -7.18 9.90
N ILE A 143 -2.68 -6.37 10.47
CA ILE A 143 -2.97 -5.01 10.02
C ILE A 143 -3.34 -4.13 11.21
N ILE A 144 -2.77 -2.93 11.25
CA ILE A 144 -3.13 -1.86 12.18
C ILE A 144 -3.51 -0.61 11.38
N HIS A 145 -4.53 0.11 11.84
CA HIS A 145 -4.94 1.40 11.28
C HIS A 145 -4.73 2.47 12.35
N ALA A 146 -3.70 3.30 12.19
CA ALA A 146 -3.49 4.45 13.07
C ALA A 146 -3.85 5.75 12.37
N PHE A 147 -4.13 6.76 13.19
CA PHE A 147 -4.46 8.10 12.73
C PHE A 147 -3.54 9.12 13.40
N PHE A 148 -3.11 10.13 12.65
CA PHE A 148 -2.40 11.28 13.21
C PHE A 148 -3.33 12.50 13.26
N GLY A 149 -3.22 13.32 14.30
CA GLY A 149 -4.06 14.50 14.54
C GLY A 149 -4.41 14.67 16.01
N ASP A 150 -5.37 15.55 16.31
CA ASP A 150 -5.67 16.02 17.67
C ASP A 150 -6.36 14.99 18.59
N SER A 151 -6.68 13.79 18.09
CA SER A 151 -7.21 12.71 18.91
C SER A 151 -6.10 11.69 19.18
N PRO A 152 -5.46 11.73 20.37
CA PRO A 152 -4.51 10.69 20.74
C PRO A 152 -5.25 9.36 20.94
N ASN A 153 -4.78 8.29 20.28
CA ASN A 153 -5.15 6.93 20.66
C ASN A 153 -4.24 6.50 21.84
N PRO A 154 -4.75 6.47 23.09
CA PRO A 154 -3.93 6.14 24.25
C PRO A 154 -3.45 4.67 24.24
N ASN A 155 -4.05 3.82 23.40
CA ASN A 155 -3.71 2.41 23.31
C ASN A 155 -2.79 2.07 22.13
N LEU A 156 -2.29 3.08 21.39
CA LEU A 156 -1.52 2.86 20.17
C LEU A 156 -0.28 1.96 20.42
N ASP A 157 0.43 2.17 21.52
CA ASP A 157 1.61 1.36 21.86
C ASP A 157 1.26 -0.12 22.06
N ALA A 158 0.12 -0.39 22.71
CA ALA A 158 -0.36 -1.75 22.92
C ALA A 158 -0.82 -2.39 21.59
N GLU A 159 -1.48 -1.62 20.72
CA GLU A 159 -1.87 -2.09 19.38
C GLU A 159 -0.65 -2.41 18.50
N ILE A 160 0.38 -1.56 18.54
CA ILE A 160 1.65 -1.79 17.82
C ILE A 160 2.35 -3.05 18.37
N ALA A 161 2.39 -3.23 19.69
CA ALA A 161 2.97 -4.43 20.28
C ALA A 161 2.23 -5.70 19.82
N ALA A 162 0.90 -5.71 19.86
CA ALA A 162 0.10 -6.84 19.38
C ALA A 162 0.30 -7.09 17.87
N PHE A 163 0.34 -6.03 17.07
CA PHE A 163 0.62 -6.10 15.63
C PHE A 163 1.99 -6.73 15.35
N ARG A 164 3.01 -6.36 16.12
CA ARG A 164 4.36 -6.92 16.00
C ARG A 164 4.37 -8.42 16.29
N GLU A 165 3.72 -8.87 17.35
CA GLU A 165 3.63 -10.30 17.67
C GLU A 165 2.89 -11.09 16.58
N GLN A 166 1.81 -10.53 16.02
CA GLN A 166 1.13 -11.14 14.87
C GLN A 166 2.03 -11.23 13.63
N CYS A 167 2.89 -10.25 13.41
CA CYS A 167 3.88 -10.27 12.34
C CYS A 167 4.92 -11.39 12.54
N TYR A 168 5.43 -11.57 13.76
CA TYR A 168 6.37 -12.66 14.07
C TYR A 168 5.73 -14.03 13.85
N LEU A 169 4.53 -14.24 14.38
CA LEU A 169 3.79 -15.49 14.17
C LEU A 169 3.56 -15.79 12.69
N LYS A 170 3.27 -14.76 11.88
CA LYS A 170 3.11 -14.93 10.44
C LYS A 170 4.43 -15.31 9.76
N ALA A 171 5.54 -14.69 10.15
CA ALA A 171 6.85 -14.97 9.60
C ALA A 171 7.28 -16.42 9.87
N GLU A 172 7.12 -16.88 11.12
CA GLU A 172 7.38 -18.27 11.52
C GLU A 172 6.56 -19.26 10.72
N ASN A 173 5.25 -19.02 10.60
CA ASN A 173 4.34 -19.91 9.86
C ASN A 173 4.59 -19.93 8.34
N SER A 174 5.17 -18.86 7.79
CA SER A 174 5.40 -18.72 6.36
C SER A 174 6.84 -19.06 5.93
N GLY A 175 7.72 -19.39 6.89
CA GLY A 175 9.14 -19.64 6.63
C GLY A 175 9.89 -18.41 6.07
N LEU A 176 9.47 -17.20 6.48
CA LEU A 176 10.04 -15.91 6.06
C LEU A 176 11.23 -15.47 6.92
#